data_AF-A0A2S6QGM7-F1
#
_entry.id   AF-A0A2S6QGM7-F1
#
_cell.length_a   1.000
_cell.length_b   1.000
_cell.length_c   1.000
_cell.angle_alpha   90.00
_cell.angle_beta   90.00
_cell.angle_gamma   90.00
#
_symmetry.space_group_name_H-M   'P 1'
#
loop_
_entity.id
_entity.type
_entity.pdbx_description
1 polymer ?
#
loop_
_entity_poly.entity_id
_entity_poly.type
_entity_poly.pdbx_seq_one_letter_code
_entity_poly.pdbx_strand_id
1 'polypeptide(L)' 'MKKGIHPEYHTIKVIMTDGTEFETRSTFGKEGEEMRLSVDPL' A
#
# COMPACT_ATOMS: atom_id res chain seq x y z
N MET A 1 -15.45 4.36 -9.88
CA MET A 1 -15.70 2.92 -10.13
C MET A 1 -16.65 2.73 -11.32
N LYS A 2 -16.14 2.82 -12.55
CA LYS A 2 -16.79 2.22 -13.72
C LYS A 2 -16.12 0.86 -13.94
N LYS A 3 -16.89 -0.22 -14.13
CA LYS A 3 -16.35 -1.55 -14.41
C LYS A 3 -15.55 -1.48 -15.73
N GLY A 4 -14.25 -1.81 -15.69
CA GLY A 4 -13.39 -1.93 -16.89
C GLY A 4 -12.29 -0.89 -17.09
N ILE A 5 -12.23 0.19 -16.29
CA ILE A 5 -11.18 1.23 -16.41
C ILE A 5 -10.51 1.58 -15.07
N HIS A 6 -10.87 0.87 -14.00
CA HIS A 6 -10.32 1.14 -12.67
C HIS A 6 -9.17 0.15 -12.39
N PRO A 7 -8.00 0.62 -11.93
CA PRO A 7 -6.94 -0.28 -11.49
C PRO A 7 -7.45 -1.19 -10.37
N GLU A 8 -6.95 -2.42 -10.30
CA GLU A 8 -7.24 -3.29 -9.16
C GLU A 8 -6.74 -2.62 -7.88
N TYR A 9 -7.67 -2.42 -6.95
CA TYR A 9 -7.33 -2.06 -5.58
C TYR A 9 -7.06 -3.36 -4.85
N HIS A 10 -5.85 -3.50 -4.35
CA HIS A 10 -5.45 -4.61 -3.50
C HIS A 10 -4.95 -4.07 -2.17
N THR A 11 -4.90 -4.94 -1.18
CA THR A 11 -4.32 -4.61 0.11
C THR A 11 -2.81 -4.66 -0.02
N ILE A 12 -2.14 -3.58 0.36
CA ILE A 12 -0.69 -3.52 0.52
C ILE A 12 -0.33 -3.39 1.99
N LYS A 13 0.86 -3.87 2.33
CA LYS A 13 1.43 -3.77 3.65
C LYS A 13 2.43 -2.64 3.66
N VAL A 14 2.15 -1.57 4.41
CA VAL A 14 3.05 -0.43 4.53
C VAL A 14 3.87 -0.58 5.79
N ILE A 15 5.19 -0.61 5.63
CA ILE A 15 6.16 -0.72 6.72
C ILE A 15 6.72 0.69 6.95
N MET A 16 6.42 1.23 8.13
CA MET A 16 6.96 2.51 8.61
C MET A 16 8.41 2.32 9.11
N THR A 17 9.17 3.41 9.24
CA THR A 17 10.58 3.35 9.67
C THR A 17 10.75 2.95 11.14
N ASP A 18 9.69 3.06 11.93
CA ASP A 18 9.61 2.60 13.31
C ASP A 18 9.39 1.08 13.44
N GLY A 19 9.19 0.37 12.32
CA GLY A 19 8.89 -1.06 12.28
C GLY A 19 7.41 -1.39 12.44
N THR A 20 6.53 -0.39 12.54
CA THR A 20 5.08 -0.59 12.55
C THR A 20 4.60 -0.91 11.14
N GLU A 21 3.75 -1.93 11.04
CA GLU A 21 3.18 -2.39 9.79
C GLU A 21 1.68 -2.04 9.78
N PHE A 22 1.21 -1.35 8.75
CA PHE A 22 -0.22 -1.09 8.57
C PHE A 22 -0.71 -1.50 7.19
N GLU A 23 -1.89 -2.11 7.16
CA GLU A 23 -2.52 -2.56 5.93
C GLU A 23 -3.37 -1.43 5.37
N THR A 24 -3.11 -1.04 4.11
CA THR A 24 -3.93 -0.05 3.41
C THR A 24 -4.34 -0.57 2.04
N ARG A 25 -5.53 -0.19 1.59
CA ARG A 25 -6.00 -0.54 0.25
C ARG A 25 -5.46 0.48 -0.73
N SER A 26 -4.53 0.06 -1.58
CA SER A 26 -3.89 0.91 -2.57
C SER A 26 -3.87 0.21 -3.92
N THR A 27 -3.70 0.97 -4.99
CA THR A 27 -3.43 0.44 -6.34
C THR A 27 -1.92 0.27 -6.59
N PHE A 28 -1.10 0.48 -5.56
CA PHE A 28 0.35 0.45 -5.66
C PHE A 28 0.84 -0.99 -5.57
N GLY A 29 1.72 -1.43 -6.47
CA GLY A 29 2.30 -2.78 -6.42
C GLY A 29 1.32 -3.90 -6.77
N LYS A 30 1.44 -5.05 -6.09
CA LYS A 30 0.56 -6.22 -6.21
C LYS A 30 -0.07 -6.59 -4.86
N GLU A 31 -1.05 -7.48 -4.88
CA GLU A 31 -1.70 -8.00 -3.67
C GLU A 31 -0.67 -8.60 -2.70
N GLY A 32 -0.58 -8.05 -1.49
CA GLY A 32 0.37 -8.47 -0.46
C GLY A 32 1.77 -7.86 -0.56
N GLU A 33 1.99 -6.86 -1.42
CA GLU A 33 3.29 -6.21 -1.56
C GLU A 33 3.64 -5.31 -0.35
N GLU A 34 4.92 -5.35 0.04
CA GLU A 34 5.46 -4.62 1.18
C GLU A 34 6.04 -3.27 0.73
N MET A 35 5.34 -2.17 1.02
CA MET A 35 5.83 -0.81 0.78
C MET A 35 6.62 -0.32 2.00
N ARG A 36 7.94 -0.20 1.86
CA ARG A 36 8.82 0.37 2.90
C ARG A 36 8.94 1.88 2.74
N LEU A 37 8.51 2.65 3.73
CA LEU A 37 8.80 4.09 3.77
C LEU A 37 10.26 4.31 4.14
N SER A 38 10.93 5.22 3.44
CA SER A 38 12.32 5.62 3.75
C SER A 38 12.41 6.83 4.68
N VAL A 39 11.32 7.59 4.82
CA VAL A 39 11.22 8.78 5.66
C VAL A 39 9.79 8.88 6.16
N ASP A 40 9.60 8.95 7.47
CA ASP A 40 8.31 9.27 8.08
C ASP A 40 8.23 10.78 8.37
N PRO A 41 7.07 11.43 8.18
CA PRO A 41 6.86 12.81 8.60
C PRO A 41 6.77 12.85 10.13
N LEU A 42 7.90 13.15 10.77
CA LEU A 42 7.97 13.46 12.20
C LEU A 42 7.29 14.80 12.52
#